data_AF-A0A516NGN5-F1
#
_entry.id   AF-A0A516NGN5-F1
#
_cell.length_a   1.000
_cell.length_b   1.000
_cell.length_c   1.000
_cell.angle_alpha   90.00
_cell.angle_beta   90.00
_cell.angle_gamma   90.00
#
_symmetry.space_group_name_H-M   'P 1'
#
loop_
_entity.id
_entity.type
_entity.pdbx_description
1 polymer ?
#
loop_
_entity_poly.entity_id
_entity_poly.type
_entity_poly.pdbx_seq_one_letter_code
_entity_poly.pdbx_strand_id
1 'polypeptide(L)'
;MARDRDGVLREARDILSQSEDLERKAGLAVQVHEADLAYHEAAERLSAAYDAALDGGWSPAQLGELGLSRPRHPEPIGKRPTRIARRQ
;
A
#
# COMPACT_ATOMS: atom_id res chain seq x y z
N MET A 1 -3.95 6.43 -51.78
CA MET A 1 -3.63 7.18 -50.55
C MET A 1 -2.97 6.23 -49.56
N ALA A 2 -1.64 6.14 -49.57
CA ALA A 2 -0.91 5.47 -48.50
C ALA A 2 -1.00 6.38 -47.27
N ARG A 3 -1.98 6.13 -46.39
CA ARG A 3 -1.97 6.77 -45.07
C ARG A 3 -0.62 6.45 -44.44
N ASP A 4 0.06 7.50 -44.01
CA ASP A 4 1.39 7.55 -43.40
C ASP A 4 1.67 6.33 -42.49
N ARG A 5 2.19 5.26 -43.11
CA ARG A 5 2.45 3.96 -42.46
C ARG A 5 3.42 4.13 -41.29
N ASP A 6 4.34 5.08 -41.43
CA ASP A 6 5.32 5.41 -40.41
C ASP A 6 4.66 6.17 -39.25
N GLY A 7 3.67 7.01 -39.52
CA GLY A 7 2.81 7.63 -38.50
C GLY A 7 2.06 6.58 -37.66
N VAL A 8 1.44 5.60 -38.32
CA VAL A 8 0.71 4.51 -37.64
C VAL A 8 1.64 3.63 -36.81
N LEU A 9 2.84 3.33 -37.30
CA LEU A 9 3.83 2.54 -36.56
C LEU A 9 4.38 3.28 -35.34
N ARG A 10 4.57 4.61 -35.43
CA ARG A 10 4.96 5.44 -34.27
C ARG A 10 3.86 5.46 -33.20
N GLU A 11 2.63 5.69 -33.61
CA GLU A 11 1.47 5.70 -32.70
C GLU A 11 1.30 4.33 -32.00
N ALA A 12 1.41 3.23 -32.75
CA ALA A 12 1.36 1.89 -32.17
C ALA A 12 2.48 1.64 -31.15
N ARG A 13 3.68 2.16 -31.40
CA ARG A 13 4.81 2.07 -30.47
C ARG A 13 4.59 2.88 -29.20
N ASP A 14 4.04 4.08 -29.32
CA ASP A 14 3.74 4.95 -28.18
C ASP A 14 2.65 4.33 -27.29
N ILE A 15 1.61 3.77 -27.90
CA ILE A 15 0.54 3.04 -27.19
C ILE A 15 1.09 1.82 -26.45
N LEU A 16 1.97 1.05 -27.09
CA LEU A 16 2.60 -0.11 -26.46
C LEU A 16 3.43 0.33 -25.24
N SER A 17 4.28 1.36 -25.40
CA SER A 17 5.10 1.90 -24.31
C SER A 17 4.25 2.40 -23.14
N GLN A 18 3.12 3.07 -23.42
CA GLN A 18 2.20 3.52 -22.37
C GLN A 18 1.55 2.34 -21.65
N SER A 19 1.22 1.27 -22.38
CA SER A 19 0.60 0.07 -21.81
C SER A 19 1.57 -0.64 -20.85
N GLU A 20 2.83 -0.81 -21.26
CA GLU A 20 3.89 -1.39 -20.42
C GLU A 20 4.12 -0.58 -19.13
N ASP A 21 4.07 0.76 -19.22
CA ASP A 21 4.19 1.63 -18.06
C ASP A 21 3.00 1.53 -17.11
N LEU A 22 1.78 1.37 -17.65
CA LEU A 22 0.58 1.15 -16.83
C LEU A 22 0.61 -0.21 -16.13
N GLU A 23 1.04 -1.26 -16.82
CA GLU A 23 1.23 -2.59 -16.23
C GLU A 23 2.27 -2.55 -15.11
N ARG A 24 3.41 -1.87 -15.32
CA ARG A 24 4.42 -1.70 -14.28
C ARG A 24 3.87 -0.95 -13.06
N LYS A 25 3.12 0.13 -13.27
CA LYS A 25 2.48 0.90 -12.18
C LYS A 25 1.43 0.08 -11.44
N ALA A 26 0.63 -0.70 -12.16
CA ALA A 26 -0.36 -1.60 -11.56
C ALA A 26 0.32 -2.69 -10.74
N GLY A 27 1.39 -3.31 -11.26
CA GLY A 27 2.18 -4.29 -10.52
C GLY A 27 2.77 -3.73 -9.22
N LEU A 28 3.31 -2.51 -9.26
CA LEU A 28 3.79 -1.82 -8.06
C LEU A 28 2.66 -1.52 -7.06
N ALA A 29 1.49 -1.11 -7.54
CA ALA A 29 0.34 -0.85 -6.68
C ALA A 29 -0.15 -2.12 -5.96
N VAL A 30 -0.18 -3.26 -6.66
CA VAL A 30 -0.50 -4.57 -6.06
C VAL A 30 0.51 -4.94 -4.98
N GLN A 31 1.81 -4.83 -5.27
CA GLN A 31 2.86 -5.13 -4.28
C GLN A 31 2.77 -4.25 -3.03
N VAL A 32 2.50 -2.94 -3.20
CA VAL A 32 2.29 -2.03 -2.07
C VAL A 32 1.06 -2.44 -1.27
N HIS A 33 -0.04 -2.81 -1.93
CA HIS A 33 -1.25 -3.25 -1.26
C HIS A 33 -1.05 -4.57 -0.49
N GLU A 34 -0.36 -5.54 -1.08
CA GLU A 34 -0.04 -6.80 -0.41
C GLU A 34 0.87 -6.59 0.81
N ALA A 35 1.87 -5.71 0.69
CA ALA A 35 2.72 -5.34 1.82
C ALA A 35 1.92 -4.65 2.94
N ASP A 36 0.97 -3.79 2.59
CA ASP A 36 0.08 -3.12 3.53
C ASP A 36 -0.82 -4.12 4.28
N LEU A 37 -1.42 -5.07 3.55
CA LEU A 37 -2.21 -6.15 4.14
C LEU A 37 -1.38 -7.01 5.11
N ALA A 38 -0.18 -7.43 4.69
CA ALA A 38 0.71 -8.22 5.55
C ALA A 38 1.13 -7.45 6.80
N TYR A 39 1.37 -6.13 6.67
CA TYR A 39 1.67 -5.26 7.80
C TYR A 39 0.49 -5.14 8.78
N HIS A 40 -0.73 -4.96 8.26
CA HIS A 40 -1.94 -4.92 9.07
C HIS A 40 -2.18 -6.24 9.82
N GLU A 41 -2.04 -7.38 9.15
CA GLU A 41 -2.17 -8.70 9.78
C GLU A 41 -1.12 -8.91 10.88
N ALA A 42 0.14 -8.52 10.62
CA ALA A 42 1.19 -8.58 11.62
C ALA A 42 0.91 -7.68 12.84
N ALA A 43 0.36 -6.48 12.61
CA ALA A 43 -0.02 -5.56 13.67
C ALA A 43 -1.17 -6.11 14.52
N GLU A 44 -2.18 -6.74 13.91
CA GLU A 44 -3.28 -7.38 14.65
C GLU A 44 -2.77 -8.53 15.53
N ARG A 45 -1.91 -9.40 14.99
CA ARG A 45 -1.29 -10.51 15.74
C ARG A 45 -0.46 -9.99 16.91
N LEU A 46 0.33 -8.93 16.69
CA LEU A 46 1.13 -8.33 17.75
C LEU A 46 0.26 -7.67 18.84
N SER A 47 -0.85 -7.02 18.45
CA SER A 47 -1.79 -6.46 19.42
C SER A 47 -2.42 -7.57 20.26
N ALA A 48 -2.88 -8.66 19.64
CA ALA A 48 -3.46 -9.80 20.35
C ALA A 48 -2.46 -10.43 21.32
N ALA A 49 -1.19 -10.58 20.93
CA ALA A 49 -0.14 -11.09 21.81
C ALA A 49 0.15 -10.14 22.99
N TYR A 50 0.14 -8.83 22.74
CA TYR A 50 0.32 -7.81 23.78
C TYR A 50 -0.83 -7.87 24.80
N ASP A 51 -2.07 -7.89 24.32
CA ASP A 51 -3.27 -7.95 25.16
C ASP A 51 -3.32 -9.28 25.97
N ALA A 52 -2.98 -10.41 25.36
CA ALA A 52 -2.89 -11.70 26.06
C ALA A 52 -1.80 -11.71 27.16
N ALA A 53 -0.69 -11.00 26.94
CA ALA A 53 0.35 -10.89 27.96
C ALA A 53 -0.10 -10.03 29.14
N LEU A 54 -0.84 -8.95 28.89
CA LEU A 54 -1.47 -8.14 29.95
C LEU A 54 -2.47 -8.97 30.76
N ASP A 55 -3.33 -9.74 30.09
CA ASP A 55 -4.27 -10.66 30.75
C ASP A 55 -3.55 -11.75 31.56
N GLY A 56 -2.37 -12.17 31.10
CA GLY A 56 -1.46 -13.06 31.81
C GLY A 56 -0.73 -12.43 33.01
N GLY A 57 -1.04 -11.17 33.36
CA GLY A 57 -0.49 -10.47 34.52
C GLY A 57 0.84 -9.76 34.27
N TRP A 58 1.29 -9.66 33.02
CA TRP A 58 2.46 -8.87 32.68
C TRP A 58 2.13 -7.39 32.71
N SER A 59 3.03 -6.60 33.27
CA SER A 59 2.91 -5.14 33.23
C SER A 59 3.39 -4.59 31.88
N PRO A 60 2.87 -3.43 31.44
CA PRO A 60 3.38 -2.74 30.25
C PRO A 60 4.89 -2.46 30.29
N ALA A 61 5.46 -2.25 31.47
CA ALA A 61 6.89 -2.05 31.65
C ALA A 61 7.69 -3.32 31.33
N GLN A 62 7.26 -4.47 31.84
CA GLN A 62 7.88 -5.77 31.55
C GLN A 62 7.81 -6.14 30.07
N LEU A 63 6.67 -5.82 29.42
CA LEU A 63 6.55 -5.99 27.97
C LEU A 63 7.49 -5.06 27.21
N GLY A 64 7.63 -3.82 27.67
CA GLY A 64 8.59 -2.86 27.12
C GLY A 64 10.05 -3.33 27.22
N GLU A 65 10.44 -3.97 28.34
CA GLU A 65 11.77 -4.57 28.51
C GLU A 65 12.02 -5.73 27.52
N LEU A 66 10.97 -6.45 27.13
CA LEU A 66 11.02 -7.47 26.07
C LEU A 66 10.95 -6.90 24.64
N GLY A 67 10.89 -5.58 24.48
CA GLY A 67 10.71 -4.93 23.19
C GLY A 67 9.29 -5.06 22.62
N LEU A 68 8.32 -5.56 23.40
CA LEU A 68 6.91 -5.60 23.04
C LEU A 68 6.27 -4.26 23.38
N SER A 69 5.78 -3.58 22.35
CA SER A 69 4.97 -2.37 22.50
C SER A 69 3.67 -2.56 21.75
N ARG A 70 2.60 -1.91 22.22
CA ARG A 70 1.32 -1.96 21.52
C ARG A 70 1.51 -1.35 20.13
N PRO A 71 1.21 -2.08 19.05
CA PRO A 71 1.32 -1.52 17.71
C PRO A 71 0.40 -0.32 17.60
N ARG A 72 0.95 0.80 17.08
CA ARG A 72 0.11 1.93 16.70
C ARG A 72 -0.66 1.49 15.47
N HIS A 73 -1.97 1.29 15.64
CA HIS A 73 -2.83 0.92 14.52
C HIS A 73 -2.64 1.96 13.42
N PRO A 74 -2.14 1.58 12.23
CA PRO A 74 -2.09 2.50 11.12
C PRO A 74 -3.53 2.83 10.79
N GLU A 75 -3.87 4.12 10.69
CA GLU A 75 -5.13 4.49 10.07
C GLU A 75 -5.13 3.91 8.66
N PRO A 76 -6.23 3.25 8.22
CA PRO A 76 -6.30 2.72 6.87
C PRO A 76 -6.01 3.87 5.89
N ILE A 77 -5.04 3.66 5.00
CA ILE A 77 -4.67 4.59 3.93
C ILE A 77 -5.82 4.60 2.91
N GLY A 78 -6.91 5.26 3.27
CA GLY A 78 -8.16 5.27 2.50
C GLY A 78 -9.10 6.41 2.88
N LYS A 79 -8.82 7.16 3.95
CA LYS A 79 -9.56 8.38 4.33
C LYS A 79 -8.81 9.67 4.03
N ARG A 80 -8.09 9.76 2.89
CA ARG A 80 -7.75 11.08 2.36
C ARG A 80 -9.02 11.65 1.71
N PRO A 81 -9.64 12.73 2.23
CA PRO A 81 -10.67 13.43 1.48
C PRO A 81 -10.01 13.95 0.20
N THR A 82 -10.53 13.50 -0.94
CA THR A 82 -10.16 13.94 -2.28
C THR A 82 -10.48 15.42 -2.42
N ARG A 83 -9.65 16.31 -1.85
CA ARG A 83 -9.76 17.75 -2.06
C ARG A 83 -9.15 18.06 -3.43
N ILE A 84 -9.86 17.69 -4.48
CA ILE A 84 -9.62 18.26 -5.81
C ILE A 84 -9.99 19.74 -5.68
N ALA A 85 -8.97 20.57 -5.48
CA ALA A 85 -9.08 21.99 -5.67
C ALA A 85 -9.44 22.23 -7.14
N ARG A 86 -10.74 22.43 -7.42
CA ARG A 86 -11.16 23.05 -8.68
C ARG A 86 -10.64 24.48 -8.66
N ARG A 87 -9.60 24.76 -9.46
CA ARG A 87 -9.32 26.13 -9.90
C ARG A 87 -10.47 26.53 -10.82
N GLN A 88 -11.29 27.47 -10.39
CA GLN A 88 -12.03 28.37 -11.28
C GLN A 88 -11.17 29.61 -11.49
#